data_AF-C5BVS1-F1
#
_entry.id   AF-C5BVS1-F1
#
_cell.length_a   1.000
_cell.length_b   1.000
_cell.length_c   1.000
_cell.angle_alpha   90.00
_cell.angle_beta   90.00
_cell.angle_gamma   90.00
#
_symmetry.space_group_name_H-M   'P 1'
#
loop_
_entity.id
_entity.type
_entity.pdbx_description
1 polymer ?
#
loop_
_entity_poly.entity_id
_entity_poly.type
_entity_poly.pdbx_seq_one_letter_code
_entity_poly.pdbx_strand_id
1 'polypeptide(L)'
;MTPTDQYADWDSAYVLGALAPAERDEYERHLAGCADCRAAVGELAGLPGLLGALPADEALALVDPDDAGSEDAARGSDAARPAATTGGAVASPGLGPTVPLGPLVERVRRGRRRRRLAAVVGACAGVAAVVALLLAVVVPGLRAPQEVDVTFATTAQAQGAPLSASAQLAARDGGTRISSTCSYGSSGYGDVDGGGPARVFGLYVTDADGAVEQVSSWTAAPGDTIEATGWTDLPLGAIAELDIREVGAPDALLRAPMP
;
A
#
# COMPACT_ATOMS: atom_id res chain seq x y z
N MET A 1 -30.30 32.00 0.87
CA MET A 1 -29.71 32.01 -0.48
C MET A 1 -28.43 32.82 -0.37
N THR A 2 -27.35 32.15 0.04
CA THR A 2 -26.02 32.73 0.17
C THR A 2 -25.52 33.13 -1.22
N PRO A 3 -24.86 34.29 -1.38
CA PRO A 3 -24.31 34.69 -2.67
C PRO A 3 -23.33 33.62 -3.14
N THR A 4 -23.57 33.06 -4.33
CA THR A 4 -22.65 32.10 -4.96
C THR A 4 -21.33 32.80 -5.21
N ASP A 5 -20.27 32.28 -4.60
CA ASP A 5 -18.91 32.72 -4.89
C ASP A 5 -18.56 32.34 -6.33
N GLN A 6 -18.15 33.31 -7.15
CA GLN A 6 -17.80 33.07 -8.56
C GLN A 6 -16.64 32.08 -8.74
N TYR A 7 -15.85 31.87 -7.68
CA TYR A 7 -14.69 30.99 -7.66
C TYR A 7 -15.06 29.53 -7.31
N ALA A 8 -16.32 29.24 -6.96
CA ALA A 8 -16.74 27.90 -6.55
C ALA A 8 -16.52 26.84 -7.65
N ASP A 9 -16.72 27.21 -8.92
CA ASP A 9 -16.62 26.28 -10.06
C ASP A 9 -15.19 26.18 -10.66
N TRP A 10 -14.21 26.85 -10.05
CA TRP A 10 -12.84 26.94 -10.60
C TRP A 10 -11.90 25.84 -10.08
N ASP A 11 -12.34 25.06 -9.09
CA ASP A 11 -11.56 24.02 -8.43
C ASP A 11 -11.05 22.94 -9.40
N SER A 12 -11.91 22.43 -10.26
CA SER A 12 -11.60 21.41 -11.26
C SER A 12 -10.66 21.93 -12.35
N ALA A 13 -10.94 23.13 -12.89
CA ALA A 13 -10.10 23.78 -13.89
C ALA A 13 -8.71 24.13 -13.32
N TYR A 14 -8.63 24.53 -12.06
CA TYR A 14 -7.38 24.79 -11.37
C TYR A 14 -6.55 23.50 -11.19
N VAL A 15 -7.18 22.44 -10.66
CA VAL A 15 -6.52 21.13 -10.41
C VAL A 15 -6.04 20.46 -11.69
N LEU A 16 -6.83 20.52 -12.77
CA LEU A 16 -6.46 19.99 -14.08
C LEU A 16 -5.52 20.92 -14.86
N GLY A 17 -5.24 22.11 -14.35
CA GLY A 17 -4.38 23.10 -14.98
C GLY A 17 -4.97 23.72 -16.26
N ALA A 18 -6.29 23.75 -16.39
CA ALA A 18 -7.03 24.31 -17.52
C ALA A 18 -7.22 25.83 -17.44
N LEU A 19 -7.04 26.46 -16.27
CA LEU A 19 -7.10 27.92 -16.12
C LEU A 19 -5.98 28.62 -16.90
N ALA A 20 -6.31 29.76 -17.54
CA ALA A 20 -5.30 30.63 -18.12
C ALA A 20 -4.39 31.22 -17.02
N PRO A 21 -3.16 31.66 -17.34
CA PRO A 21 -2.23 32.15 -16.32
C PRO A 21 -2.79 33.26 -15.43
N ALA A 22 -3.51 34.24 -16.01
CA ALA A 22 -4.10 35.33 -15.25
C ALA A 22 -5.25 34.87 -14.33
N GLU A 23 -6.04 33.89 -14.77
CA GLU A 23 -7.11 33.29 -13.98
C GLU A 23 -6.55 32.46 -12.83
N ARG A 24 -5.45 31.72 -13.07
CA ARG A 24 -4.74 31.01 -12.01
C ARG A 24 -4.23 31.96 -10.92
N ASP A 25 -3.55 33.04 -11.30
CA ASP A 25 -3.07 34.05 -10.35
C ASP A 25 -4.22 34.69 -9.55
N GLU A 26 -5.39 34.86 -10.18
CA GLU A 26 -6.59 35.34 -9.52
C GLU A 26 -7.14 34.35 -8.50
N TYR A 27 -7.25 33.08 -8.88
CA TYR A 27 -7.76 32.04 -8.02
C TYR A 27 -6.83 31.75 -6.84
N GLU A 28 -5.51 31.78 -7.03
CA GLU A 28 -4.54 31.60 -5.93
C GLU A 28 -4.64 32.72 -4.88
N ARG A 29 -4.89 33.97 -5.30
CA ARG A 29 -5.17 35.07 -4.37
C ARG A 29 -6.46 34.82 -3.57
N HIS A 30 -7.48 34.27 -4.20
CA HIS A 30 -8.73 33.91 -3.52
C HIS A 30 -8.52 32.74 -2.54
N LEU A 31 -7.79 31.70 -2.93
CA LEU A 31 -7.44 30.54 -2.10
C LEU A 31 -6.68 30.93 -0.83
N ALA A 32 -5.93 32.04 -0.82
CA ALA A 32 -5.31 32.54 0.40
C ALA A 32 -6.34 32.96 1.47
N GLY A 33 -7.53 33.42 1.06
CA GLY A 33 -8.57 33.94 1.96
C GLY A 33 -9.76 33.00 2.20
N CYS A 34 -10.01 32.03 1.32
CA CYS A 34 -11.22 31.20 1.37
C CYS A 34 -10.94 29.75 1.79
N ALA A 35 -11.48 29.33 2.94
CA ALA A 35 -11.32 27.96 3.43
C ALA A 35 -12.10 26.93 2.60
N ASP A 36 -13.29 27.30 2.12
CA ASP A 36 -14.17 26.41 1.37
C ASP A 36 -13.57 26.05 0.01
N CYS A 37 -13.03 27.03 -0.73
CA CYS A 37 -12.34 26.76 -1.99
C CYS A 37 -11.04 25.96 -1.80
N ARG A 38 -10.32 26.14 -0.68
CA ARG A 38 -9.17 25.27 -0.35
C ARG A 38 -9.61 23.82 -0.08
N ALA A 39 -10.76 23.63 0.59
CA ALA A 39 -11.32 22.31 0.82
C ALA A 39 -11.72 21.63 -0.50
N ALA A 40 -12.43 22.35 -1.38
CA ALA A 40 -12.82 21.87 -2.71
C ALA A 40 -11.61 21.43 -3.57
N VAL A 41 -10.55 22.25 -3.62
CA VAL A 41 -9.29 21.86 -4.28
C VAL A 41 -8.66 20.62 -3.63
N GLY A 42 -8.73 20.51 -2.29
CA GLY A 42 -8.23 19.35 -1.54
C GLY A 42 -8.96 18.05 -1.88
N GLU A 43 -10.28 18.10 -2.09
CA GLU A 43 -11.09 16.93 -2.50
C GLU A 43 -10.66 16.41 -3.89
N LEU A 44 -10.21 17.30 -4.78
CA LEU A 44 -9.82 16.96 -6.15
C LEU A 44 -8.31 16.71 -6.31
N ALA A 45 -7.47 17.01 -5.31
CA ALA A 45 -6.00 17.01 -5.45
C ALA A 45 -5.40 15.65 -5.88
N GLY A 46 -6.06 14.53 -5.60
CA GLY A 46 -5.63 13.19 -6.03
C GLY A 46 -5.96 12.85 -7.49
N LEU A 47 -6.91 13.56 -8.11
CA LEU A 47 -7.47 13.24 -9.41
C LEU A 47 -6.44 13.33 -10.57
N PRO A 48 -5.56 14.34 -10.66
CA PRO A 48 -4.53 14.38 -11.69
C PRO A 48 -3.57 13.19 -11.66
N GLY A 49 -3.29 12.66 -10.46
CA GLY A 49 -2.46 11.46 -10.29
C GLY A 49 -3.15 10.21 -10.83
N LEU A 50 -4.46 10.07 -10.59
CA LEU A 50 -5.27 8.97 -11.14
C LEU A 50 -5.38 9.05 -12.67
N LEU A 51 -5.59 10.26 -13.22
CA LEU A 51 -5.61 10.46 -14.67
C LEU A 51 -4.24 10.19 -15.32
N GLY A 52 -3.15 10.51 -14.63
CA GLY A 52 -1.78 10.26 -15.10
C GLY A 52 -1.39 8.78 -15.16
N ALA A 53 -2.14 7.88 -14.51
CA ALA A 53 -1.92 6.44 -14.58
C ALA A 53 -2.36 5.84 -15.94
N LEU A 54 -3.21 6.55 -16.68
CA LEU A 54 -3.70 6.13 -18.00
C LEU A 54 -2.76 6.63 -19.11
N PRO A 55 -2.22 5.73 -19.97
CA PRO A 55 -1.44 6.12 -21.14
C PRO A 55 -2.26 7.02 -22.08
N ALA A 56 -1.64 8.04 -22.67
CA ALA A 56 -2.35 9.01 -23.51
C ALA A 56 -3.00 8.38 -24.76
N ASP A 57 -2.39 7.34 -25.31
CA ASP A 57 -2.93 6.56 -26.44
C ASP A 57 -4.17 5.74 -26.05
N GLU A 58 -4.17 5.14 -24.86
CA GLU A 58 -5.35 4.46 -24.31
C GLU A 58 -6.48 5.47 -23.99
N ALA A 59 -6.13 6.62 -23.42
CA ALA A 59 -7.10 7.70 -23.15
C ALA A 59 -7.77 8.20 -24.45
N LEU A 60 -6.99 8.39 -25.52
CA LEU A 60 -7.50 8.81 -26.82
C LEU A 60 -8.32 7.72 -27.51
N ALA A 61 -8.07 6.44 -27.24
CA ALA A 61 -8.86 5.33 -27.76
C ALA A 61 -10.25 5.22 -27.10
N LEU A 62 -10.44 5.81 -25.92
CA LEU A 62 -11.73 5.84 -25.21
C LEU A 62 -12.62 7.01 -25.63
N VAL A 63 -12.08 8.01 -26.32
CA VAL A 63 -12.87 9.15 -26.82
C VAL A 63 -13.62 8.69 -28.07
N ASP A 64 -14.95 8.64 -27.99
CA ASP A 64 -15.77 8.46 -29.17
C ASP A 64 -15.64 9.73 -30.04
N PRO A 65 -15.14 9.63 -31.30
CA PRO A 65 -15.02 10.78 -32.18
C PRO A 65 -16.37 11.45 -32.47
N ASP A 66 -17.49 10.77 -32.22
CA ASP A 66 -18.84 11.31 -32.40
C ASP A 66 -19.34 12.11 -31.16
N ASP A 67 -18.73 11.96 -29.98
CA ASP A 67 -19.09 12.70 -28.76
C ASP A 67 -18.51 14.13 -28.72
N ALA A 68 -17.35 14.36 -29.36
CA ALA A 68 -16.67 15.66 -29.41
C ALA A 68 -17.43 16.76 -30.19
N GLY A 69 -18.57 16.42 -30.80
CA GLY A 69 -19.40 17.31 -31.61
C GLY A 69 -20.78 17.65 -31.04
N SER A 70 -21.13 17.20 -29.83
CA SER A 70 -22.53 17.30 -29.36
C SER A 70 -22.86 18.52 -28.48
N GLU A 71 -21.87 19.32 -28.05
CA GLU A 71 -22.13 20.48 -27.18
C GLU A 71 -22.46 21.79 -27.94
N ASP A 72 -22.25 21.85 -29.26
CA ASP A 72 -22.53 23.03 -30.08
C ASP A 72 -23.97 23.10 -30.66
N ALA A 73 -24.84 22.12 -30.35
CA ALA A 73 -26.20 22.05 -30.90
C ALA A 73 -27.35 22.28 -29.88
N ALA A 74 -27.06 22.39 -28.58
CA ALA A 74 -28.09 22.43 -27.54
C ALA A 74 -28.19 23.77 -26.77
N ARG A 75 -27.79 24.90 -27.38
CA ARG A 75 -28.14 26.23 -26.86
C ARG A 75 -28.79 27.06 -27.96
N GLY A 76 -30.02 26.68 -28.30
CA GLY A 76 -30.95 27.52 -29.03
C GLY A 76 -31.10 28.86 -28.31
N SER A 77 -30.71 29.94 -28.98
CA SER A 77 -30.96 31.30 -28.53
C SER A 77 -32.45 31.60 -28.67
N ASP A 78 -33.12 31.87 -27.56
CA ASP A 78 -34.34 32.66 -27.59
C ASP A 78 -34.38 33.58 -26.37
N ALA A 79 -33.90 34.81 -26.55
CA ALA A 79 -34.35 36.02 -25.85
C ALA A 79 -33.60 37.24 -26.40
N ALA A 80 -34.35 38.03 -27.16
CA ALA A 80 -33.99 39.31 -27.72
C ALA A 80 -33.34 40.30 -26.72
N ARG A 81 -32.37 41.09 -27.24
CA ARG A 81 -32.26 42.52 -26.89
C ARG A 81 -31.86 43.36 -28.12
N PRO A 82 -32.32 44.61 -28.19
CA PRO A 82 -32.57 45.29 -29.46
C PRO A 82 -31.35 46.02 -30.02
N ALA A 83 -31.45 46.28 -31.32
CA ALA A 83 -30.54 47.08 -32.13
C ALA A 83 -30.45 48.54 -31.67
N ALA A 84 -29.23 49.06 -31.70
CA ALA A 84 -28.96 50.48 -31.85
C ALA A 84 -28.00 50.69 -33.04
N THR A 85 -28.59 51.19 -34.12
CA THR A 85 -28.01 51.83 -35.31
C THR A 85 -26.93 52.85 -34.91
N THR A 86 -25.78 52.96 -35.57
CA THR A 86 -25.50 53.68 -36.83
C THR A 86 -24.00 53.45 -37.11
N GLY A 87 -23.56 52.86 -38.22
CA GLY A 87 -23.25 53.58 -39.46
C GLY A 87 -21.74 53.65 -39.67
N GLY A 88 -21.25 53.23 -40.85
CA GLY A 88 -19.89 53.52 -41.30
C GLY A 88 -19.18 52.33 -41.95
N ALA A 89 -19.49 52.09 -43.22
CA ALA A 89 -18.56 51.39 -44.10
C ALA A 89 -17.27 52.21 -44.19
N VAL A 90 -16.14 51.64 -43.79
CA VAL A 90 -14.82 52.16 -44.14
C VAL A 90 -14.03 51.03 -44.79
N ALA A 91 -13.60 51.34 -46.00
CA ALA A 91 -12.81 50.55 -46.93
C ALA A 91 -11.69 49.72 -46.29
N SER A 92 -11.51 48.49 -46.79
CA SER A 92 -10.24 47.78 -46.72
C SER A 92 -9.13 48.61 -47.38
N PRO A 93 -7.99 48.86 -46.71
CA PRO A 93 -6.76 49.21 -47.39
C PRO A 93 -5.80 48.02 -47.38
N GLY A 94 -5.40 47.63 -48.59
CA GLY A 94 -4.03 47.23 -48.92
C GLY A 94 -3.48 45.93 -48.32
N LEU A 95 -3.17 44.99 -49.21
CA LEU A 95 -2.27 43.87 -48.97
C LEU A 95 -1.02 44.30 -48.17
N GLY A 96 -0.85 43.75 -46.97
CA GLY A 96 0.45 43.66 -46.32
C GLY A 96 1.32 42.59 -46.98
N PRO A 97 2.66 42.68 -46.89
CA PRO A 97 3.55 41.65 -47.43
C PRO A 97 3.36 40.35 -46.66
N THR A 98 3.08 39.26 -47.39
CA THR A 98 3.00 37.91 -46.84
C THR A 98 4.39 37.48 -46.36
N VAL A 99 4.62 37.53 -45.05
CA VAL A 99 5.82 36.96 -44.44
C VAL A 99 5.72 35.43 -44.57
N PRO A 100 6.66 34.75 -45.24
CA PRO A 100 6.62 33.30 -45.32
C PRO A 100 6.90 32.72 -43.93
N LEU A 101 5.91 32.06 -43.35
CA LEU A 101 5.99 31.41 -42.03
C LEU A 101 6.78 30.09 -42.07
N GLY A 102 7.09 29.56 -43.25
CA GLY A 102 7.83 28.30 -43.45
C GLY A 102 9.18 28.20 -42.70
N PRO A 103 10.10 29.17 -42.82
CA PRO A 103 11.41 29.10 -42.17
C PRO A 103 11.37 29.34 -40.65
N LEU A 104 10.27 29.89 -40.09
CA LEU A 104 10.08 30.01 -38.66
C LEU A 104 9.54 28.72 -38.03
N VAL A 105 8.67 28.00 -38.74
CA VAL A 105 8.14 26.69 -38.32
C VAL A 105 9.27 25.64 -38.22
N GLU A 106 10.23 25.67 -39.15
CA GLU A 106 11.35 24.72 -39.17
C GLU A 106 12.33 24.93 -38.01
N ARG A 107 12.54 26.18 -37.58
CA ARG A 107 13.39 26.54 -36.43
C ARG A 107 12.79 26.07 -35.11
N VAL A 108 11.47 26.18 -34.96
CA VAL A 108 10.75 25.71 -33.76
C VAL A 108 10.75 24.18 -33.67
N ARG A 109 10.58 23.47 -34.80
CA ARG A 109 10.58 21.99 -34.83
C ARG A 109 11.93 21.39 -34.43
N ARG A 110 13.05 21.96 -34.88
CA ARG A 110 14.41 21.49 -34.52
C ARG A 110 14.75 21.71 -33.05
N GLY A 111 14.33 22.84 -32.47
CA GLY A 111 14.49 23.12 -31.04
C GLY A 111 13.68 22.15 -30.17
N ARG A 112 12.44 21.86 -30.56
CA ARG A 112 11.56 20.89 -29.87
C ARG A 112 12.11 19.46 -29.95
N ARG A 113 12.65 19.02 -31.10
CA ARG A 113 13.22 17.67 -31.25
C ARG A 113 14.47 17.44 -30.41
N ARG A 114 15.35 18.45 -30.30
CA ARG A 114 16.56 18.37 -29.45
C ARG A 114 16.21 18.38 -27.95
N ARG A 115 15.23 19.18 -27.54
CA ARG A 115 14.71 19.18 -26.15
C ARG A 115 13.98 17.90 -25.79
N ARG A 116 13.22 17.30 -26.72
CA ARG A 116 12.58 15.99 -26.56
C ARG A 116 13.59 14.86 -26.40
N LEU A 117 14.67 14.84 -27.18
CA LEU A 117 15.73 13.83 -27.03
C LEU A 117 16.51 13.99 -25.71
N ALA A 118 16.76 15.21 -25.25
CA ALA A 118 17.38 15.46 -23.94
C ALA A 118 16.46 15.06 -22.76
N ALA A 119 15.14 15.26 -22.90
CA ALA A 119 14.17 14.87 -21.88
C ALA A 119 13.99 13.34 -21.78
N VAL A 120 14.06 12.60 -22.90
CA VAL A 120 13.95 11.13 -22.91
C VAL A 120 15.14 10.46 -22.21
N VAL A 121 16.36 10.98 -22.38
CA VAL A 121 17.55 10.43 -21.70
C VAL A 121 17.55 10.74 -20.19
N GLY A 122 17.03 11.89 -19.77
CA GLY A 122 16.86 12.23 -18.35
C GLY A 122 15.74 11.43 -17.66
N ALA A 123 14.65 11.15 -18.38
CA ALA A 123 13.51 10.40 -17.85
C ALA A 123 13.84 8.94 -17.54
N CYS A 124 14.64 8.25 -18.36
CA CYS A 124 15.03 6.86 -18.09
C CYS A 124 15.88 6.72 -16.81
N ALA A 125 16.73 7.70 -16.49
CA ALA A 125 17.54 7.68 -15.26
C ALA A 125 16.73 8.01 -14.00
N GLY A 126 15.80 8.96 -14.08
CA GLY A 126 14.93 9.34 -12.96
C GLY A 126 13.91 8.25 -12.60
N VAL A 127 13.30 7.61 -13.61
CA VAL A 127 12.33 6.53 -13.39
C VAL A 127 13.01 5.30 -12.77
N ALA A 128 14.23 4.95 -13.20
CA ALA A 128 14.97 3.84 -12.59
C ALA A 128 15.30 4.11 -11.10
N ALA A 129 15.65 5.34 -10.74
CA ALA A 129 15.92 5.71 -9.34
C ALA A 129 14.66 5.68 -8.47
N VAL A 130 13.52 6.19 -8.98
CA VAL A 130 12.24 6.17 -8.25
C VAL A 130 11.71 4.75 -8.12
N VAL A 131 11.81 3.93 -9.16
CA VAL A 131 11.45 2.50 -9.11
C VAL A 131 12.36 1.76 -8.12
N ALA A 132 13.66 2.02 -8.09
CA ALA A 132 14.56 1.44 -7.10
C ALA A 132 14.22 1.89 -5.67
N LEU A 133 13.85 3.16 -5.47
CA LEU A 133 13.44 3.69 -4.16
C LEU A 133 12.09 3.12 -3.70
N LEU A 134 11.12 3.03 -4.62
CA LEU A 134 9.82 2.42 -4.37
C LEU A 134 9.96 0.92 -4.11
N LEU A 135 10.78 0.19 -4.88
CA LEU A 135 11.11 -1.20 -4.60
C LEU A 135 11.81 -1.33 -3.24
N ALA A 136 12.74 -0.45 -2.88
CA ALA A 136 13.39 -0.49 -1.57
C ALA A 136 12.42 -0.23 -0.38
N VAL A 137 11.33 0.51 -0.60
CA VAL A 137 10.31 0.81 0.43
C VAL A 137 9.18 -0.23 0.46
N VAL A 138 8.76 -0.75 -0.70
CA VAL A 138 7.63 -1.69 -0.82
C VAL A 138 8.07 -3.14 -0.61
N VAL A 139 9.29 -3.53 -1.03
CA VAL A 139 9.79 -4.90 -0.89
C VAL A 139 9.93 -5.36 0.58
N PRO A 140 10.37 -4.53 1.55
CA PRO A 140 10.35 -4.93 2.96
C PRO A 140 8.95 -5.24 3.49
N GLY A 141 7.92 -4.53 3.03
CA GLY A 141 6.52 -4.76 3.40
C GLY A 141 5.89 -5.98 2.73
N LEU A 142 6.51 -6.49 1.65
CA LEU A 142 6.14 -7.74 0.96
C LEU A 142 6.89 -8.96 1.50
N ARG A 143 7.77 -8.81 2.50
CA ARG A 143 8.35 -9.97 3.18
C ARG A 143 7.23 -10.69 3.90
N ALA A 144 6.94 -11.91 3.45
CA ALA A 144 6.06 -12.81 4.18
C ALA A 144 6.46 -12.83 5.66
N PRO A 145 5.51 -12.85 6.60
CA PRO A 145 5.80 -13.08 8.01
C PRO A 145 6.79 -14.25 8.11
N GLN A 146 7.89 -14.04 8.84
CA GLN A 146 8.87 -15.09 9.06
C GLN A 146 8.20 -16.09 10.00
N GLU A 147 7.58 -17.10 9.39
CA GLU A 147 6.94 -18.23 10.07
C GLU A 147 7.86 -19.45 9.93
N VAL A 148 8.16 -20.08 11.05
CA VAL A 148 8.99 -21.28 11.12
C VAL A 148 8.18 -22.36 11.82
N ASP A 149 7.94 -23.46 11.13
CA ASP A 149 7.31 -24.64 11.71
C ASP A 149 8.39 -25.59 12.22
N VAL A 150 8.23 -26.05 13.46
CA VAL A 150 9.09 -27.04 14.09
C VAL A 150 8.28 -28.22 14.60
N THR A 151 8.85 -29.41 14.46
CA THR A 151 8.29 -30.63 15.04
C THR A 151 9.14 -31.08 16.20
N PHE A 152 8.51 -31.44 17.31
CA PHE A 152 9.25 -31.89 18.48
C PHE A 152 9.67 -33.35 18.35
N ALA A 153 10.91 -33.64 18.73
CA ALA A 153 11.41 -34.98 18.95
C ALA A 153 11.15 -35.42 20.39
N THR A 154 10.71 -36.68 20.55
CA THR A 154 10.52 -37.33 21.85
C THR A 154 11.86 -37.63 22.51
N THR A 155 12.01 -37.27 23.79
CA THR A 155 13.25 -37.54 24.54
C THR A 155 13.20 -38.92 25.22
N ALA A 156 14.34 -39.36 25.76
CA ALA A 156 14.42 -40.58 26.56
C ALA A 156 13.55 -40.54 27.84
N GLN A 157 13.20 -39.35 28.33
CA GLN A 157 12.37 -39.18 29.53
C GLN A 157 10.88 -39.40 29.24
N ALA A 158 10.51 -39.41 27.96
CA ALA A 158 9.16 -39.68 27.49
C ALA A 158 8.89 -41.15 27.10
N GLN A 159 9.79 -42.07 27.46
CA GLN A 159 9.64 -43.48 27.16
C GLN A 159 8.36 -44.06 27.81
N GLY A 160 7.39 -44.44 26.99
CA GLY A 160 6.16 -45.12 27.42
C GLY A 160 4.87 -44.30 27.31
N ALA A 161 4.95 -42.99 27.03
CA ALA A 161 3.77 -42.15 26.81
C ALA A 161 3.72 -41.67 25.35
N PRO A 162 2.62 -41.89 24.59
CA PRO A 162 2.49 -41.42 23.22
C PRO A 162 2.24 -39.91 23.23
N LEU A 163 3.29 -39.10 23.39
CA LEU A 163 3.22 -37.64 23.37
C LEU A 163 3.88 -37.12 22.09
N SER A 164 3.17 -36.25 21.36
CA SER A 164 3.69 -35.56 20.17
C SER A 164 3.30 -34.09 20.18
N ALA A 165 4.15 -33.23 19.63
CA ALA A 165 3.82 -31.82 19.44
C ALA A 165 4.47 -31.23 18.20
N SER A 166 3.89 -30.15 17.70
CA SER A 166 4.42 -29.27 16.66
C SER A 166 4.16 -27.83 17.05
N ALA A 167 5.06 -26.92 16.69
CA ALA A 167 4.87 -25.50 16.92
C ALA A 167 5.16 -24.68 15.67
N GLN A 168 4.43 -23.59 15.52
CA GLN A 168 4.68 -22.52 14.56
C GLN A 168 5.15 -21.29 15.31
N LEU A 169 6.30 -20.74 14.91
CA LEU A 169 6.87 -19.53 15.46
C LEU A 169 6.70 -18.40 14.44
N ALA A 170 6.22 -17.25 14.88
CA ALA A 170 6.03 -16.07 14.02
C ALA A 170 6.69 -14.83 14.66
N ALA A 171 7.60 -14.20 13.93
CA ALA A 171 8.21 -12.94 14.35
C ALA A 171 7.16 -11.80 14.36
N ARG A 172 6.98 -11.14 15.51
CA ARG A 172 5.97 -10.08 15.71
C ARG A 172 6.50 -9.02 16.66
N ASP A 173 6.38 -7.74 16.30
CA ASP A 173 6.62 -6.59 17.19
C ASP A 173 7.93 -6.63 18.01
N GLY A 174 9.00 -7.19 17.43
CA GLY A 174 10.31 -7.32 18.09
C GLY A 174 10.51 -8.59 18.92
N GLY A 175 9.46 -9.39 19.12
CA GLY A 175 9.50 -10.71 19.78
C GLY A 175 8.99 -11.83 18.88
N THR A 176 8.62 -12.95 19.51
CA THR A 176 8.17 -14.16 18.80
C THR A 176 6.91 -14.72 19.45
N ARG A 177 5.86 -14.87 18.64
CA ARG A 177 4.67 -15.64 19.01
C ARG A 177 4.91 -17.12 18.70
N ILE A 178 4.55 -18.00 19.63
CA ILE A 178 4.71 -19.44 19.47
C ILE A 178 3.34 -20.09 19.63
N SER A 179 2.86 -20.78 18.61
CA SER A 179 1.58 -21.51 18.60
C SER A 179 1.88 -23.00 18.48
N SER A 180 1.56 -23.78 19.50
CA SER A 180 1.87 -25.21 19.58
C SER A 180 0.59 -26.05 19.63
N THR A 181 0.59 -27.17 18.92
CA THR A 181 -0.42 -28.22 19.03
C THR A 181 0.23 -29.45 19.67
N CYS A 182 -0.33 -29.89 20.78
CA CYS A 182 0.20 -30.98 21.60
C CYS A 182 -0.86 -32.08 21.70
N SER A 183 -0.50 -33.32 21.36
CA SER A 183 -1.39 -34.49 21.47
C SER A 183 -0.84 -35.49 22.49
N TYR A 184 -1.70 -35.87 23.42
CA TYR A 184 -1.41 -36.76 24.54
C TYR A 184 -2.10 -38.10 24.30
N GLY A 185 -1.33 -39.17 24.18
CA GLY A 185 -1.84 -40.51 23.98
C GLY A 185 -2.69 -40.99 25.16
N SER A 186 -3.55 -41.97 24.91
CA SER A 186 -4.46 -42.52 25.91
C SER A 186 -3.76 -43.34 27.01
N SER A 187 -2.60 -43.94 26.73
CA SER A 187 -1.76 -44.54 27.77
C SER A 187 -0.93 -43.43 28.46
N GLY A 188 -1.37 -43.01 29.64
CA GLY A 188 -0.72 -41.92 30.39
C GLY A 188 0.71 -42.22 30.88
N TYR A 189 1.38 -41.20 31.40
CA TYR A 189 2.68 -41.35 32.06
C TYR A 189 2.56 -42.18 33.34
N GLY A 190 3.19 -43.36 33.34
CA GLY A 190 3.46 -44.14 34.55
C GLY A 190 2.31 -45.01 35.07
N ASP A 191 1.21 -45.16 34.33
CA ASP A 191 0.08 -45.99 34.76
C ASP A 191 -0.28 -47.06 33.72
N VAL A 192 -0.38 -48.32 34.18
CA VAL A 192 -0.62 -49.50 33.35
C VAL A 192 -2.06 -49.60 32.84
N ASP A 193 -2.98 -48.81 33.39
CA ASP A 193 -4.43 -48.90 33.12
C ASP A 193 -5.00 -47.75 32.27
N GLY A 194 -4.16 -46.93 31.63
CA GLY A 194 -4.61 -45.99 30.58
C GLY A 194 -5.47 -44.80 31.05
N GLY A 195 -5.48 -44.50 32.35
CA GLY A 195 -6.34 -43.46 32.95
C GLY A 195 -5.63 -42.58 33.97
N GLY A 196 -4.40 -42.15 33.67
CA GLY A 196 -3.63 -41.29 34.57
C GLY A 196 -4.29 -39.91 34.81
N PRO A 197 -4.00 -39.24 35.94
CA PRO A 197 -4.57 -37.93 36.25
C PRO A 197 -4.11 -36.87 35.24
N ALA A 198 -4.89 -35.80 35.12
CA ALA A 198 -4.47 -34.62 34.37
C ALA A 198 -3.22 -33.99 35.01
N ARG A 199 -2.26 -33.60 34.17
CA ARG A 199 -0.96 -33.02 34.57
C ARG A 199 -0.81 -31.63 33.97
N VAL A 200 0.05 -30.82 34.57
CA VAL A 200 0.35 -29.46 34.09
C VAL A 200 1.63 -29.50 33.28
N PHE A 201 1.58 -28.98 32.05
CA PHE A 201 2.70 -28.89 31.13
C PHE A 201 3.10 -27.43 30.91
N GLY A 202 4.34 -27.22 30.51
CA GLY A 202 4.87 -25.93 30.14
C GLY A 202 5.65 -26.01 28.84
N LEU A 203 5.53 -24.97 28.02
CA LEU A 203 6.40 -24.71 26.87
C LEU A 203 7.49 -23.74 27.31
N TYR A 204 8.73 -24.13 27.04
CA TYR A 204 9.91 -23.37 27.39
C TYR A 204 10.70 -23.01 26.14
N VAL A 205 11.30 -21.83 26.17
CA VAL A 205 12.23 -21.32 25.17
C VAL A 205 13.60 -21.26 25.81
N THR A 206 14.61 -21.76 25.10
CA THR A 206 16.02 -21.56 25.44
C THR A 206 16.64 -20.62 24.42
N ASP A 207 17.26 -19.54 24.88
CA ASP A 207 17.99 -18.61 24.01
C ASP A 207 19.39 -19.13 23.62
N ALA A 208 20.08 -18.39 22.76
CA ALA A 208 21.44 -18.73 22.31
C ALA A 208 22.50 -18.73 23.43
N ASP A 209 22.25 -18.02 24.54
CA ASP A 209 23.13 -17.96 25.72
C ASP A 209 22.80 -19.08 26.74
N GLY A 210 21.73 -19.84 26.50
CA GLY A 210 21.25 -20.94 27.35
C GLY A 210 20.29 -20.51 28.46
N ALA A 211 19.81 -19.26 28.47
CA ALA A 211 18.77 -18.83 29.41
C ALA A 211 17.43 -19.45 29.02
N VAL A 212 16.69 -19.92 30.02
CA VAL A 212 15.42 -20.62 29.83
C VAL A 212 14.26 -19.77 30.35
N GLU A 213 13.25 -19.57 29.51
CA GLU A 213 12.02 -18.85 29.83
C GLU A 213 10.80 -19.76 29.62
N GLN A 214 9.84 -19.75 30.54
CA GLN A 214 8.54 -20.41 30.32
C GLN A 214 7.58 -19.45 29.63
N VAL A 215 7.14 -19.80 28.43
CA VAL A 215 6.30 -18.92 27.60
C VAL A 215 4.82 -19.31 27.57
N SER A 216 4.49 -20.53 28.00
CA SER A 216 3.11 -21.01 28.09
C SER A 216 2.97 -22.15 29.09
N SER A 217 1.74 -22.38 29.58
CA SER A 217 1.39 -23.51 30.44
C SER A 217 -0.06 -23.93 30.26
N TRP A 218 -0.33 -25.23 30.36
CA TRP A 218 -1.66 -25.80 30.22
C TRP A 218 -1.79 -27.11 30.99
N THR A 219 -3.03 -27.56 31.20
CA THR A 219 -3.35 -28.84 31.82
C THR A 219 -3.81 -29.82 30.74
N ALA A 220 -3.33 -31.07 30.77
CA ALA A 220 -3.76 -32.11 29.85
C ALA A 220 -3.90 -33.47 30.55
N ALA A 221 -4.94 -34.22 30.16
CA ALA A 221 -5.19 -35.61 30.51
C ALA A 221 -4.81 -36.56 29.35
N PRO A 222 -4.65 -37.87 29.62
CA PRO A 222 -4.46 -38.85 28.55
C PRO A 222 -5.61 -38.81 27.53
N GLY A 223 -5.27 -38.75 26.25
CA GLY A 223 -6.23 -38.61 25.14
C GLY A 223 -6.49 -37.17 24.68
N ASP A 224 -6.02 -36.16 25.42
CA ASP A 224 -6.26 -34.76 25.06
C ASP A 224 -5.44 -34.31 23.84
N THR A 225 -5.97 -33.32 23.13
CA THR A 225 -5.20 -32.49 22.19
C THR A 225 -5.41 -31.04 22.56
N ILE A 226 -4.31 -30.33 22.80
CA ILE A 226 -4.28 -28.97 23.32
C ILE A 226 -3.59 -28.05 22.31
N GLU A 227 -4.20 -26.91 22.05
CA GLU A 227 -3.55 -25.78 21.38
C GLU A 227 -3.06 -24.80 22.45
N ALA A 228 -1.74 -24.66 22.56
CA ALA A 228 -1.09 -23.75 23.49
C ALA A 228 -0.46 -22.60 22.72
N THR A 229 -0.68 -21.37 23.17
CA THR A 229 0.02 -20.19 22.63
C THR A 229 0.90 -19.58 23.71
N GLY A 230 2.10 -19.18 23.34
CA GLY A 230 3.04 -18.42 24.16
C GLY A 230 3.62 -17.22 23.42
N TRP A 231 4.27 -16.35 24.19
CA TRP A 231 5.00 -15.19 23.70
C TRP A 231 6.33 -15.08 24.42
N THR A 232 7.37 -14.65 23.70
CA THR A 232 8.65 -14.23 24.26
C THR A 232 9.10 -12.95 23.56
N ASP A 233 9.83 -12.10 24.28
CA ASP A 233 10.47 -10.90 23.72
C ASP A 233 11.73 -11.22 22.92
N LEU A 234 12.16 -12.50 22.91
CA LEU A 234 13.27 -12.94 22.07
C LEU A 234 12.92 -12.83 20.59
N PRO A 235 13.79 -12.24 19.75
CA PRO A 235 13.61 -12.29 18.30
C PRO A 235 13.80 -13.74 17.83
N LEU A 236 13.12 -14.11 16.74
CA LEU A 236 13.07 -15.48 16.24
C LEU A 236 14.46 -16.13 16.07
N GLY A 237 15.45 -15.37 15.59
CA GLY A 237 16.83 -15.86 15.39
C GLY A 237 17.69 -15.94 16.66
N ALA A 238 17.19 -15.50 17.81
CA ALA A 238 17.85 -15.68 19.11
C ALA A 238 17.31 -16.89 19.89
N ILE A 239 16.24 -17.53 19.42
CA ILE A 239 15.72 -18.76 19.99
C ILE A 239 16.57 -19.93 19.51
N ALA A 240 17.16 -20.67 20.44
CA ALA A 240 18.01 -21.82 20.13
C ALA A 240 17.23 -23.14 20.17
N GLU A 241 16.34 -23.30 21.15
CA GLU A 241 15.57 -24.54 21.34
C GLU A 241 14.21 -24.24 21.97
N LEU A 242 13.20 -25.02 21.57
CA LEU A 242 11.95 -25.16 22.30
C LEU A 242 11.92 -26.51 23.00
N ASP A 243 11.33 -26.56 24.19
CA ASP A 243 11.07 -27.81 24.87
C ASP A 243 9.75 -27.80 25.65
N ILE A 244 9.19 -28.98 25.86
CA ILE A 244 7.96 -29.16 26.66
C ILE A 244 8.29 -30.07 27.84
N ARG A 245 7.91 -29.62 29.03
CA ARG A 245 8.14 -30.29 30.31
C ARG A 245 6.84 -30.42 31.08
N GLU A 246 6.76 -31.41 31.98
CA GLU A 246 5.79 -31.35 33.07
C GLU A 246 6.24 -30.25 34.06
N VAL A 247 5.32 -29.38 34.48
CA VAL A 247 5.65 -28.28 35.40
C VAL A 247 6.08 -28.86 36.74
N GLY A 248 7.24 -28.40 37.24
CA GLY A 248 7.88 -28.93 38.45
C GLY A 248 8.85 -30.09 38.19
N ALA A 249 8.88 -30.65 36.97
CA ALA A 249 9.93 -31.57 36.55
C ALA A 249 11.03 -30.81 35.77
N PRO A 250 12.32 -31.10 36.01
CA PRO A 250 13.41 -30.43 35.29
C PRO A 250 13.59 -30.97 33.86
N ASP A 251 13.11 -32.18 33.61
CA ASP A 251 13.40 -32.93 32.40
C ASP A 251 12.43 -32.62 31.25
N ALA A 252 13.00 -32.38 30.07
CA ALA A 252 12.24 -32.21 28.84
C ALA A 252 11.68 -33.55 28.35
N LEU A 253 10.38 -33.57 28.06
CA LEU A 253 9.69 -34.72 27.47
C LEU A 253 9.77 -34.67 25.95
N LEU A 254 9.70 -33.45 25.41
CA LEU A 254 9.81 -33.15 23.99
C LEU A 254 10.81 -32.01 23.79
N ARG A 255 11.59 -32.07 22.71
CA ARG A 255 12.53 -31.00 22.29
C ARG A 255 12.44 -30.71 20.80
N ALA A 256 12.56 -29.45 20.43
CA ALA A 256 12.66 -28.99 19.05
C ALA A 256 13.81 -27.97 18.94
N PRO A 257 14.99 -28.37 18.45
CA PRO A 257 16.04 -27.41 18.15
C PRO A 257 15.59 -26.51 16.99
N MET A 258 15.94 -25.22 17.05
CA MET A 258 15.68 -24.30 15.95
C MET A 258 16.61 -24.61 14.76
N PRO A 259 16.12 -24.48 13.51
CA PRO A 259 16.88 -24.78 12.30
C PRO A 259 18.00 -23.78 11.96
#